data_AF-A0A2D7CN30-F1
#
_entry.id   AF-A0A2D7CN30-F1
#
_cell.length_a   1.000
_cell.length_b   1.000
_cell.length_c   1.000
_cell.angle_alpha   90.00
_cell.angle_beta   90.00
_cell.angle_gamma   90.00
#
_symmetry.space_group_name_H-M   'P 1'
#
loop_
_entity.id
_entity.type
_entity.pdbx_description
1 polymer ?
#
loop_
_entity_poly.entity_id
_entity_poly.type
_entity_poly.pdbx_seq_one_letter_code
_entity_poly.pdbx_strand_id
1 'polypeptide(L)'
;MSRALEFDNLFYLDSNADVASAIRSDDFESALNHFMLFGGLELRAPNSIFDPVYYVRKNPVVQEATLAGHFRNIFEHYQLFGERENRAPAIDF
;
A
#
# COMPACT_ATOMS: atom_id res chain seq x y z
N MET A 1 -0.76 11.83 12.97
CA MET A 1 -0.17 11.16 11.81
C MET A 1 -1.19 11.23 10.69
N SER A 2 -0.80 11.42 9.43
CA SER A 2 -1.76 11.48 8.32
C SER A 2 -2.48 10.15 8.15
N ARG A 3 -3.77 10.18 7.78
CA ARG A 3 -4.52 8.99 7.36
C ARG A 3 -3.90 8.30 6.15
N ALA A 4 -3.09 9.02 5.37
CA ALA A 4 -2.30 8.45 4.29
C ALA A 4 -1.30 7.39 4.78
N LEU A 5 -0.91 7.39 6.06
CA LEU A 5 0.01 6.42 6.64
C LEU A 5 -0.64 5.16 7.21
N GLU A 6 -1.97 5.13 7.28
CA GLU A 6 -2.71 4.09 7.98
C GLU A 6 -3.29 3.08 7.00
N PHE A 7 -3.32 1.80 7.38
CA PHE A 7 -4.04 0.79 6.61
C PHE A 7 -5.53 0.85 6.98
N ASP A 8 -6.39 1.01 5.99
CA ASP A 8 -7.84 1.02 6.17
C ASP A 8 -8.43 -0.32 5.72
N ASN A 9 -8.78 -1.15 6.71
CA ASN A 9 -9.29 -2.50 6.46
C ASN A 9 -10.60 -2.51 5.66
N LEU A 10 -11.52 -1.58 5.94
CA LEU A 10 -12.82 -1.55 5.26
C LEU A 10 -12.63 -1.12 3.81
N PHE A 11 -11.89 -0.04 3.59
CA PHE A 11 -11.54 0.42 2.24
C PHE A 11 -10.85 -0.67 1.43
N TYR A 12 -9.89 -1.37 2.04
CA TYR A 12 -9.12 -2.39 1.36
C TYR A 12 -10.00 -3.57 0.93
N LEU A 13 -10.91 -4.04 1.79
CA LEU A 13 -11.81 -5.15 1.45
C LEU A 13 -12.88 -4.74 0.42
N ASP A 14 -13.42 -3.53 0.53
CA ASP A 14 -14.38 -3.00 -0.46
C ASP A 14 -13.75 -2.87 -1.85
N SER A 15 -12.47 -2.51 -1.91
CA SER A 15 -11.73 -2.34 -3.17
C SER A 15 -11.18 -3.67 -3.74
N ASN A 16 -11.11 -4.72 -2.92
CA ASN A 16 -10.45 -5.99 -3.26
C ASN A 16 -11.32 -7.19 -2.87
N ALA A 17 -12.37 -7.43 -3.65
CA ALA A 17 -13.35 -8.50 -3.40
C ALA A 17 -12.75 -9.92 -3.46
N ASP A 18 -11.64 -10.09 -4.20
CA ASP A 18 -10.84 -11.31 -4.24
C ASP A 18 -10.20 -11.60 -2.87
N VAL A 19 -9.64 -10.58 -2.21
CA VAL A 19 -9.06 -10.71 -0.86
C VAL A 19 -10.16 -11.02 0.16
N ALA A 20 -11.31 -10.36 0.07
CA ALA A 20 -12.44 -10.65 0.94
C ALA A 20 -12.92 -12.11 0.78
N SER A 21 -12.84 -12.66 -0.44
CA SER A 21 -13.17 -14.05 -0.71
C SER A 21 -12.12 -15.01 -0.14
N ALA A 22 -10.84 -14.70 -0.33
CA ALA A 22 -9.73 -15.50 0.18
C ALA A 22 -9.73 -15.58 1.73
N ILE A 23 -10.08 -14.49 2.42
CA ILE A 23 -10.25 -14.50 3.88
C ILE A 23 -11.41 -15.41 4.30
N ARG A 24 -12.54 -15.38 3.57
CA ARG A 24 -13.68 -16.28 3.86
C ARG A 24 -13.37 -17.76 3.61
N SER A 25 -12.36 -18.04 2.80
CA SER A 25 -11.87 -19.39 2.50
C SER A 25 -10.69 -19.81 3.40
N ASP A 26 -10.35 -19.00 4.42
CA ASP A 26 -9.21 -19.22 5.32
C ASP A 26 -7.83 -19.23 4.62
N ASP A 27 -7.72 -18.71 3.39
CA ASP A 27 -6.44 -18.57 2.67
C ASP A 27 -5.58 -17.44 3.27
N PHE A 28 -6.21 -16.43 3.87
CA PHE A 28 -5.55 -15.33 4.58
C PHE A 28 -6.21 -15.04 5.92
N GLU A 29 -5.40 -14.78 6.93
CA GLU A 29 -5.87 -14.46 8.29
C GLU A 29 -6.60 -13.11 8.37
N SER A 30 -6.23 -12.14 7.52
CA SER A 30 -6.81 -10.80 7.50
C SER A 30 -6.44 -10.02 6.24
N ALA A 31 -7.14 -8.91 6.00
CA ALA A 31 -6.83 -7.99 4.91
C ALA A 31 -5.41 -7.42 5.04
N LEU A 32 -5.01 -7.08 6.27
CA LEU A 32 -3.67 -6.58 6.56
C LEU A 32 -2.62 -7.66 6.28
N ASN A 33 -2.87 -8.92 6.67
CA ASN A 33 -1.96 -10.03 6.37
C ASN A 33 -1.74 -10.17 4.85
N HIS A 34 -2.82 -10.20 4.06
CA HIS A 34 -2.72 -10.20 2.60
C HIS A 34 -1.97 -8.97 2.07
N PHE A 35 -2.30 -7.76 2.55
CA PHE A 35 -1.65 -6.54 2.08
C PHE A 35 -0.13 -6.54 2.33
N MET A 36 0.28 -6.97 3.53
CA MET A 36 1.70 -7.01 3.91
C MET A 36 2.50 -8.03 3.10
N LEU A 37 1.88 -9.16 2.73
CA LEU A 37 2.54 -10.23 1.98
C LEU A 37 2.49 -10.01 0.46
N PHE A 38 1.39 -9.47 -0.06
CA PHE A 38 1.11 -9.37 -1.49
C PHE A 38 0.67 -7.97 -1.90
N GLY A 39 -0.40 -7.45 -1.28
CA GLY A 39 -1.10 -6.25 -1.78
C GLY A 39 -0.21 -5.01 -1.95
N GLY A 40 0.74 -4.78 -1.04
CA GLY A 40 1.66 -3.65 -1.12
C GLY A 40 2.65 -3.74 -2.30
N LEU A 41 3.04 -4.96 -2.71
CA LEU A 41 3.89 -5.19 -3.88
C LEU A 41 3.08 -5.18 -5.18
N GLU A 42 1.81 -5.58 -5.11
CA GLU A 42 0.84 -5.50 -6.21
C GLU A 42 0.33 -4.08 -6.48
N LEU A 43 0.83 -3.08 -5.75
CA LEU A 43 0.41 -1.68 -5.85
C LEU A 43 -1.08 -1.46 -5.52
N ARG A 44 -1.68 -2.31 -4.68
CA ARG A 44 -3.04 -2.12 -4.18
C ARG A 44 -3.07 -1.01 -3.14
N ALA A 45 -4.05 -0.12 -3.24
CA ALA A 45 -4.17 1.01 -2.32
C ALA A 45 -4.57 0.53 -0.91
N PRO A 46 -3.79 0.85 0.15
CA PRO A 46 -4.10 0.46 1.53
C PRO A 46 -5.20 1.31 2.18
N ASN A 47 -5.45 2.50 1.65
CA ASN A 47 -6.43 3.45 2.12
C ASN A 47 -6.86 4.37 0.96
N SER A 48 -7.87 5.21 1.19
CA SER A 48 -8.43 6.11 0.17
C SER A 48 -7.56 7.31 -0.21
N ILE A 49 -6.38 7.48 0.40
CA ILE A 49 -5.52 8.66 0.24
C ILE A 49 -4.20 8.30 -0.46
N PHE A 50 -3.59 7.18 -0.11
CA PHE A 50 -2.35 6.73 -0.71
C PHE A 50 -2.60 5.91 -1.96
N ASP A 51 -2.14 6.42 -3.10
CA ASP A 51 -2.16 5.75 -4.39
C ASP A 51 -0.73 5.23 -4.70
N PRO A 52 -0.48 3.90 -4.54
CA PRO A 52 0.84 3.33 -4.80
C PRO A 52 1.26 3.45 -6.26
N VAL A 53 0.31 3.42 -7.21
CA VAL A 53 0.58 3.51 -8.64
C VAL A 53 1.06 4.92 -9.00
N TYR A 54 0.36 5.94 -8.50
CA TYR A 54 0.81 7.33 -8.63
C TYR A 54 2.19 7.52 -7.96
N TYR A 55 2.33 7.03 -6.73
CA TYR A 55 3.54 7.23 -5.94
C TYR A 55 4.78 6.64 -6.62
N VAL A 56 4.70 5.41 -7.15
CA VAL A 56 5.79 4.80 -7.91
C VAL A 56 6.11 5.56 -9.18
N ARG A 57 5.10 6.01 -9.94
CA ARG A 57 5.33 6.80 -11.18
C ARG A 57 6.06 8.10 -10.91
N LYS A 58 5.81 8.74 -9.77
CA LYS A 58 6.51 9.96 -9.35
C LYS A 58 7.87 9.68 -8.72
N ASN A 59 8.08 8.48 -8.20
CA ASN A 59 9.25 8.10 -7.45
C ASN A 59 9.82 6.76 -7.93
N PRO A 60 10.32 6.66 -9.19
CA PRO A 60 10.73 5.38 -9.78
C PRO A 60 11.83 4.66 -9.00
N VAL A 61 12.74 5.42 -8.38
CA VAL A 61 13.80 4.90 -7.51
C VAL A 61 13.25 4.13 -6.30
N VAL A 62 12.04 4.48 -5.84
CA VAL A 62 11.39 3.74 -4.74
C VAL A 62 11.02 2.33 -5.18
N GLN A 63 10.52 2.17 -6.40
CA GLN A 63 10.22 0.85 -6.94
C GLN A 63 11.48 0.00 -7.08
N GLU A 64 12.57 0.58 -7.59
CA GLU A 64 13.86 -0.10 -7.67
C GLU A 64 14.37 -0.53 -6.28
N ALA A 65 14.28 0.36 -5.29
CA ALA A 65 14.69 0.07 -3.93
C ALA A 65 13.83 -1.02 -3.27
N THR A 66 12.51 -1.02 -3.51
CA THR A 66 11.61 -2.08 -3.04
C THR A 66 11.93 -3.43 -3.71
N LEU A 67 12.18 -3.45 -5.02
CA LEU A 67 12.57 -4.68 -5.74
C LEU A 67 13.95 -5.21 -5.31
N ALA A 68 14.86 -4.32 -4.90
CA ALA A 68 16.15 -4.66 -4.30
C ALA A 68 16.04 -5.13 -2.84
N GLY A 69 14.83 -5.14 -2.25
CA GLY A 69 14.58 -5.59 -0.88
C GLY A 69 14.93 -4.58 0.20
N HIS A 70 15.15 -3.30 -0.14
CA HIS A 70 15.36 -2.24 0.86
C HIS A 70 14.07 -1.86 1.60
N PHE A 71 12.92 -2.10 0.98
CA PHE A 71 11.60 -1.93 1.57
C PHE A 71 10.75 -3.16 1.27
N ARG A 72 9.92 -3.57 2.23
CA ARG A 72 8.94 -4.65 2.10
C ARG A 72 7.93 -4.36 0.99
N ASN A 73 7.52 -3.11 0.85
CA ASN A 73 6.62 -2.63 -0.20
C ASN A 73 6.73 -1.11 -0.36
N ILE A 74 6.03 -0.56 -1.36
CA ILE A 74 6.02 0.88 -1.65
C ILE A 74 5.46 1.70 -0.47
N PHE A 75 4.43 1.16 0.20
CA PHE A 75 3.78 1.83 1.30
C PHE A 75 4.71 2.04 2.49
N GLU A 76 5.57 1.06 2.78
CA GLU A 76 6.60 1.20 3.82
C GLU A 76 7.55 2.37 3.55
N HIS A 77 8.01 2.54 2.30
CA HIS A 77 8.82 3.72 1.97
C HIS A 77 8.04 5.01 2.27
N TYR A 78 6.77 5.09 1.89
CA TYR A 78 5.96 6.27 2.16
C TYR A 78 5.82 6.54 3.67
N GLN A 79 5.60 5.49 4.46
CA GLN A 79 5.50 5.56 5.92
C GLN A 79 6.80 6.02 6.60
N LEU A 80 7.95 5.56 6.12
CA LEU A 80 9.24 5.88 6.73
C LEU A 80 9.80 7.23 6.26
N PHE A 81 9.60 7.58 4.99
CA PHE A 81 10.25 8.71 4.34
C PHE A 81 9.27 9.66 3.65
N GLY A 82 8.34 9.11 2.87
CA GLY A 82 7.53 9.90 1.93
C GLY A 82 6.74 11.05 2.57
N GLU A 83 6.07 10.81 3.71
CA GLU A 83 5.35 11.88 4.43
C GLU A 83 6.30 12.98 4.92
N ARG A 84 7.46 12.60 5.48
CA ARG A 84 8.46 13.54 6.01
C ARG A 84 9.16 14.36 4.92
N GLU A 85 9.27 13.78 3.74
CA GLU A 85 9.83 14.43 2.55
C GLU A 85 8.78 15.25 1.78
N ASN A 86 7.56 15.38 2.28
CA ASN A 86 6.43 16.05 1.63
C ASN A 86 6.13 15.50 0.22
N ARG A 87 6.34 14.19 0.00
CA ARG A 87 5.96 13.54 -1.26
C ARG A 87 4.45 13.36 -1.31
N ALA A 88 3.84 13.77 -2.42
CA ALA A 88 2.40 13.64 -2.63
C ALA A 88 2.00 12.14 -2.64
N PRO A 89 1.02 11.72 -1.82
CA PRO A 89 0.54 10.33 -1.78
C PRO A 89 -0.37 9.96 -2.96
N ALA A 90 -1.02 10.93 -3.60
CA ALA A 90 -1.93 10.75 -4.73
C ALA A 90 -1.91 11.98 -5.65
N ILE A 91 -2.59 11.89 -6.80
CA ILE A 91 -2.61 12.94 -7.83
C ILE A 91 -3.28 14.24 -7.37
N ASP A 92 -4.31 14.15 -6.52
CA ASP A 92 -5.14 15.27 -6.08
C ASP A 92 -4.77 15.79 -4.67
N PHE A 93 -3.53 15.53 -4.22
CA PHE A 93 -3.07 15.77 -2.85
C PHE A 93 -2.02 16.89 -2.74
#